data_AF-A0A9P6IDL6-F1
#
_entry.id   AF-A0A9P6IDL6-F1
#
_cell.length_a   1.000
_cell.length_b   1.000
_cell.length_c   1.000
_cell.angle_alpha   90.00
_cell.angle_beta   90.00
_cell.angle_gamma   90.00
#
_symmetry.space_group_name_H-M   'P 1'
#
loop_
_entity.id
_entity.type
_entity.pdbx_description
1 polymer ?
#
loop_
_entity_poly.entity_id
_entity_poly.type
_entity_poly.pdbx_seq_one_letter_code
_entity_poly.pdbx_strand_id
1 'polypeptide(L)'
;MFQLTDLPDTLFLDIISHLSPREIILHRLVSRASHAALTRTDFSRTLLHIFFPRSLECRELKSQIAAENQKQSSSGACNGSPEADWPSIFASVSRRYHNLSAGSYHILETIPILKDAKLMYPFTPWNRHLQRDEMSMPLQLPDRSWTYDDGILVYPRPSSNPVPSIFKALDLFSGLETTIPFACTFKIVRRLRLCHSVLIIEWAEAEGSHPLNDLDIAHRHFATAFTVHRTSSPLISTSSSPPEVTFRSEWKIHYLGLPLTPSDRLVSTHNATHYALYAHQPTRSPWGEDTPLERLVVWSLGRPSSYRPSLDPSSSRKPDPDPGPAVILRLTNGDLDHWHVRQRDTPRLMSIALDAGHVFLQEEDHLWTGGPQSSETPPARHSVRSTGIPLSRCGPRWVDECGAEGDAERSFCPARGASDASPGRAPCWRHEEFPYLTVAQVVDAAAGTRVCGRRCFAMETVSASGAGGGDGRGEVQFPDDMWRAVMSGAALAGDERWVIGEDGAGDVSVVRF
;
A
#
# COMPACT_ATOMS: atom_id res chain seq x y z
N MET A 1 53.67 13.10 14.82
CA MET A 1 52.77 12.55 15.84
C MET A 1 51.77 11.68 15.10
N PHE A 2 51.75 10.37 15.35
CA PHE A 2 50.84 9.46 14.65
C PHE A 2 49.40 9.70 15.12
N GLN A 3 48.48 9.87 14.17
CA GLN A 3 47.05 10.06 14.41
C GLN A 3 46.31 8.72 14.24
N LEU A 4 45.11 8.61 14.82
CA LEU A 4 44.25 7.43 14.66
C LEU A 4 43.97 7.11 13.18
N THR A 5 43.90 8.14 12.34
CA THR A 5 43.69 8.04 10.89
C THR A 5 44.92 7.54 10.12
N ASP A 6 46.07 7.42 10.78
CA ASP A 6 47.30 6.87 10.17
C ASP A 6 47.41 5.34 10.35
N LEU A 7 46.44 4.71 11.04
CA LEU A 7 46.37 3.26 11.18
C LEU A 7 46.02 2.58 9.85
N PRO A 8 46.45 1.33 9.63
CA PRO A 8 45.97 0.52 8.52
C PRO A 8 44.43 0.45 8.47
N ASP A 9 43.87 0.48 7.27
CA ASP A 9 42.41 0.56 7.04
C ASP A 9 41.62 -0.52 7.81
N THR A 10 42.17 -1.73 7.94
CA THR A 10 41.53 -2.84 8.67
C THR A 10 41.43 -2.56 10.17
N LEU A 11 42.50 -2.04 10.78
CA LEU A 11 42.50 -1.67 12.21
C LEU A 11 41.65 -0.43 12.46
N PHE A 12 41.70 0.55 11.55
CA PHE A 12 40.85 1.73 11.64
C PHE A 12 39.36 1.35 11.56
N LEU A 13 38.98 0.47 10.62
CA LEU A 13 37.61 -0.04 10.50
C LEU A 13 37.16 -0.80 11.74
N ASP A 14 38.01 -1.69 12.26
CA ASP A 14 37.72 -2.48 13.47
C ASP A 14 37.41 -1.57 14.67
N ILE A 15 38.28 -0.57 14.92
CA ILE A 15 38.06 0.42 15.98
C ILE A 15 36.77 1.20 15.78
N ILE A 16 36.52 1.70 14.56
CA ILE A 16 35.34 2.51 14.26
C ILE A 16 34.05 1.67 14.32
N SER A 17 34.12 0.36 14.07
CA SER A 17 32.95 -0.53 14.14
C SER A 17 32.36 -0.68 15.55
N HIS A 18 33.13 -0.33 16.58
CA HIS A 18 32.66 -0.27 17.96
C HIS A 18 31.84 0.98 18.30
N LEU A 19 31.82 1.99 17.42
CA LEU A 19 31.00 3.18 17.57
C LEU A 19 29.63 2.98 16.91
N SER A 20 28.61 3.63 17.46
CA SER A 20 27.32 3.73 16.77
C SER A 20 27.45 4.56 15.49
N PRO A 21 26.63 4.30 14.45
CA PRO A 21 26.66 5.08 13.21
C PRO A 21 26.53 6.60 13.42
N ARG A 22 25.75 7.00 14.43
CA ARG A 22 25.60 8.41 14.83
C ARG A 22 26.92 8.99 15.36
N GLU A 23 27.63 8.26 16.22
CA GLU A 23 28.94 8.68 16.73
C GLU A 23 29.98 8.79 15.62
N ILE A 24 29.97 7.87 14.66
CA ILE A 24 30.86 7.92 13.48
C ILE A 24 30.61 9.21 12.68
N ILE A 25 29.36 9.59 12.46
CA ILE A 25 29.01 10.83 11.74
C ILE A 25 29.45 12.05 12.54
N LEU A 26 29.21 12.08 13.84
CA LEU A 26 29.66 13.16 14.70
C LEU A 26 31.19 13.27 14.73
N HIS A 27 31.91 12.14 14.62
CA HIS A 27 33.37 12.12 14.58
C HIS A 27 33.96 12.78 13.32
N ARG A 28 33.16 12.94 12.24
CA ARG A 28 33.53 13.77 11.08
C ARG A 28 33.78 15.23 11.46
N LEU A 29 33.23 15.71 12.58
CA LEU A 29 33.36 17.10 13.04
C LEU A 29 34.58 17.32 13.96
N VAL A 30 35.25 16.26 14.41
CA VAL A 30 36.33 16.33 15.42
C VAL A 30 37.61 16.96 14.87
N SER A 31 38.00 16.60 13.64
CA SER A 31 39.19 17.14 12.98
C SER A 31 39.08 17.01 11.47
N ARG A 32 39.90 17.76 10.72
CA ARG A 32 39.99 17.62 9.25
C ARG A 32 40.45 16.23 8.82
N ALA A 33 41.36 15.61 9.58
CA ALA A 33 41.83 14.25 9.32
C ALA A 33 40.71 13.23 9.53
N SER A 34 39.98 13.34 10.64
CA SER A 34 38.81 12.50 10.92
C SER A 34 37.73 12.65 9.85
N HIS A 35 37.45 13.89 9.43
CA HIS A 35 36.52 14.16 8.33
C HIS A 35 36.97 13.43 7.07
N ALA A 36 38.20 13.67 6.60
CA ALA A 36 38.73 13.08 5.39
C ALA A 36 38.69 11.54 5.41
N ALA A 37 39.05 10.92 6.53
CA ALA A 37 39.03 9.47 6.68
C ALA A 37 37.60 8.89 6.65
N LEU A 38 36.65 9.53 7.35
CA LEU A 38 35.26 9.05 7.49
C LEU A 38 34.33 9.48 6.35
N THR A 39 34.81 10.31 5.42
CA THR A 39 34.14 10.63 4.15
C THR A 39 34.81 9.96 2.96
N ARG A 40 35.69 8.98 3.18
CA ARG A 40 36.18 8.09 2.13
C ARG A 40 35.02 7.24 1.58
N THR A 41 34.98 7.12 0.26
CA THR A 41 33.91 6.45 -0.48
C THR A 41 33.84 4.95 -0.18
N ASP A 42 34.99 4.27 -0.28
CA ASP A 42 35.19 2.86 0.06
C ASP A 42 34.85 2.56 1.52
N PHE A 43 35.26 3.45 2.43
CA PHE A 43 35.00 3.31 3.85
C PHE A 43 33.50 3.45 4.16
N SER A 44 32.84 4.48 3.64
CA SER A 44 31.40 4.71 3.85
C SER A 44 30.55 3.58 3.28
N ARG A 45 30.94 3.02 2.13
CA ARG A 45 30.33 1.83 1.54
C ARG A 45 30.47 0.61 2.45
N THR A 46 31.64 0.42 3.06
CA THR A 46 31.89 -0.69 3.99
C THR A 46 31.08 -0.54 5.28
N LEU A 47 31.03 0.65 5.86
CA LEU A 47 30.22 0.93 7.05
C LEU A 47 28.72 0.70 6.79
N LEU A 48 28.22 1.04 5.59
CA LEU A 48 26.85 0.77 5.19
C LEU A 48 26.55 -0.75 5.23
N HIS A 49 27.47 -1.59 4.75
CA HIS A 49 27.33 -3.05 4.81
C HIS A 49 27.36 -3.60 6.23
N ILE A 50 28.18 -3.03 7.11
CA ILE A 50 28.32 -3.46 8.50
C ILE A 50 27.07 -3.11 9.31
N PHE A 51 26.65 -1.85 9.27
CA PHE A 51 25.60 -1.34 10.15
C PHE A 51 24.19 -1.47 9.58
N PHE A 52 24.04 -1.39 8.25
CA PHE A 52 22.73 -1.36 7.59
C PHE A 52 22.65 -2.36 6.43
N PRO A 53 22.96 -3.66 6.65
CA PRO A 53 22.99 -4.67 5.60
C PRO A 53 21.64 -4.89 4.90
N ARG A 54 20.55 -4.48 5.57
CA ARG A 54 19.17 -4.60 5.12
C ARG A 54 18.61 -3.33 4.50
N SER A 55 19.30 -2.18 4.55
CA SER A 55 18.77 -0.97 3.93
C SER A 55 18.65 -1.12 2.41
N LEU A 56 17.69 -0.42 1.82
CA LEU A 56 17.49 -0.38 0.38
C LEU A 56 18.78 -0.08 -0.38
N GLU A 57 19.54 0.92 0.06
CA GLU A 57 20.79 1.32 -0.58
C GLU A 57 21.80 0.17 -0.59
N CYS A 58 21.90 -0.58 0.51
CA CYS A 58 22.75 -1.76 0.59
C CYS A 58 22.23 -2.91 -0.29
N ARG A 59 20.91 -3.11 -0.36
CA ARG A 59 20.28 -4.14 -1.21
C ARG A 59 20.48 -3.84 -2.70
N GLU A 60 20.28 -2.61 -3.12
CA GLU A 60 20.52 -2.17 -4.50
C GLU A 60 21.99 -2.32 -4.88
N LEU A 61 22.91 -1.93 -3.99
CA LEU A 61 24.33 -2.11 -4.20
C LEU A 61 24.70 -3.60 -4.43
N LYS A 62 24.17 -4.51 -3.60
CA LYS A 62 24.39 -5.96 -3.78
C LYS A 62 23.84 -6.45 -5.12
N SER A 63 22.68 -5.96 -5.53
CA SER A 63 22.05 -6.28 -6.83
C SER A 63 22.92 -5.81 -8.00
N GLN A 64 23.45 -4.58 -7.93
CA GLN A 64 24.36 -4.03 -8.95
C GLN A 64 25.64 -4.86 -9.08
N ILE A 65 26.29 -5.19 -7.96
CA ILE A 65 27.50 -6.05 -7.95
C ILE A 65 27.21 -7.42 -8.56
N ALA A 66 26.08 -8.04 -8.19
CA ALA A 66 25.68 -9.34 -8.73
C ALA A 66 25.46 -9.28 -10.25
N ALA A 67 24.83 -8.22 -10.75
CA ALA A 67 24.61 -7.99 -12.18
C ALA A 67 25.92 -7.72 -12.95
N GLU A 68 26.87 -6.98 -12.36
CA GLU A 68 28.18 -6.71 -12.95
C GLU A 68 29.03 -7.99 -13.06
N ASN A 69 29.05 -8.82 -12.02
CA ASN A 69 29.75 -10.11 -12.05
C ASN A 69 29.19 -11.06 -13.12
N GLN A 70 27.88 -11.01 -13.38
CA GLN A 70 27.26 -11.76 -14.48
C GLN A 70 27.65 -11.20 -15.86
N LYS A 71 27.73 -9.87 -16.02
CA LYS A 71 28.07 -9.20 -17.29
C LYS A 71 29.56 -9.26 -17.64
N GLN A 72 30.46 -9.30 -16.66
CA GLN A 72 31.91 -9.45 -16.88
C GLN A 72 32.31 -10.81 -17.47
N SER A 73 31.37 -11.77 -17.56
CA SER A 73 31.55 -13.02 -18.31
C SER A 73 31.35 -12.87 -19.82
N SER A 74 30.93 -11.69 -20.32
CA SER A 74 30.70 -11.42 -21.75
C SER A 74 31.04 -9.96 -22.13
N SER A 75 32.30 -9.73 -22.48
CA SER A 75 32.89 -8.54 -23.13
C SER A 75 32.71 -7.16 -22.46
N GLY A 76 33.85 -6.50 -22.24
CA GLY A 76 33.95 -5.23 -21.52
C GLY A 76 33.68 -3.97 -22.35
N ALA A 77 33.11 -2.98 -21.65
CA ALA A 77 33.35 -1.54 -21.74
C ALA A 77 32.30 -0.87 -20.84
N CYS A 78 32.64 -0.55 -19.59
CA CYS A 78 31.74 0.13 -18.67
C CYS A 78 31.81 1.64 -18.95
N ASN A 79 30.76 2.18 -19.56
CA ASN A 79 30.52 3.62 -19.57
C ASN A 79 30.43 4.12 -18.13
N GLY A 80 31.12 5.22 -17.84
CA GLY A 80 31.18 5.84 -16.50
C GLY A 80 29.81 6.29 -16.02
N SER A 81 29.12 5.42 -15.28
CA SER A 81 28.00 5.83 -14.45
C SER A 81 28.50 6.78 -13.38
N PRO A 82 27.75 7.85 -13.04
CA PRO A 82 28.13 8.75 -11.97
C PRO A 82 28.32 7.96 -10.66
N GLU A 83 29.47 8.15 -10.03
CA GLU A 83 29.81 7.50 -8.77
C GLU A 83 28.87 8.02 -7.66
N ALA A 84 28.28 7.09 -6.90
CA ALA A 84 27.39 7.41 -5.80
C ALA A 84 28.13 8.15 -4.68
N ASP A 85 27.50 9.15 -4.06
CA ASP A 85 28.03 9.85 -2.89
C ASP A 85 27.82 9.00 -1.62
N TRP A 86 28.65 7.96 -1.48
CA TRP A 86 28.60 7.01 -0.37
C TRP A 86 28.68 7.67 1.03
N PRO A 87 29.51 8.70 1.27
CA PRO A 87 29.51 9.43 2.54
C PRO A 87 28.17 10.05 2.91
N SER A 88 27.46 10.65 1.94
CA SER A 88 26.13 11.23 2.13
C SER A 88 25.06 10.15 2.29
N ILE A 89 25.14 9.07 1.51
CA ILE A 89 24.24 7.91 1.66
C ILE A 89 24.35 7.31 3.06
N PHE A 90 25.58 7.04 3.54
CA PHE A 90 25.79 6.52 4.88
C PHE A 90 25.22 7.44 5.96
N ALA A 91 25.41 8.76 5.82
CA ALA A 91 24.84 9.73 6.75
C ALA A 91 23.31 9.72 6.75
N SER A 92 22.70 9.66 5.56
CA SER A 92 21.25 9.65 5.40
C SER A 92 20.62 8.38 5.99
N VAL A 93 21.19 7.20 5.69
CA VAL A 93 20.73 5.92 6.23
C VAL A 93 20.91 5.87 7.75
N SER A 94 22.04 6.35 8.27
CA SER A 94 22.27 6.38 9.72
C SER A 94 21.24 7.23 10.47
N ARG A 95 20.89 8.40 9.92
CA ARG A 95 19.82 9.26 10.46
C ARG A 95 18.47 8.56 10.43
N ARG A 96 18.12 7.94 9.30
CA ARG A 96 16.86 7.19 9.12
C ARG A 96 16.66 6.15 10.20
N TYR A 97 17.65 5.28 10.37
CA TYR A 97 17.57 4.20 11.35
C TYR A 97 17.68 4.70 12.80
N HIS A 98 18.40 5.80 13.04
CA HIS A 98 18.35 6.47 14.34
C HIS A 98 16.94 6.94 14.68
N ASN A 99 16.27 7.62 13.75
CA ASN A 99 14.92 8.12 13.93
C ASN A 99 13.87 7.00 14.11
N LEU A 100 13.95 5.95 13.28
CA LEU A 100 13.13 4.74 13.47
C LEU A 100 13.33 4.12 14.86
N SER A 101 14.58 3.99 15.31
CA SER A 101 14.90 3.42 16.63
C SER A 101 14.53 4.32 17.81
N ALA A 102 14.42 5.63 17.58
CA ALA A 102 14.10 6.61 18.62
C ALA A 102 12.60 6.97 18.64
N GLY A 103 11.79 6.49 17.69
CA GLY A 103 10.41 6.90 17.55
C GLY A 103 10.28 8.37 17.13
N SER A 104 11.23 8.88 16.36
CA SER A 104 11.24 10.25 15.85
C SER A 104 11.26 10.26 14.33
N TYR A 105 11.08 11.45 13.74
CA TYR A 105 11.18 11.64 12.30
C TYR A 105 12.02 12.87 11.99
N HIS A 106 12.56 12.93 10.78
CA HIS A 106 13.39 14.03 10.32
C HIS A 106 12.56 15.16 9.72
N ILE A 107 11.62 14.81 8.84
CA ILE A 107 10.83 15.75 8.03
C ILE A 107 9.38 15.27 7.99
N LEU A 108 8.44 16.22 8.09
CA LEU A 108 7.03 16.02 7.79
C LEU A 108 6.65 16.98 6.65
N GLU A 109 6.23 16.41 5.52
CA GLU A 109 5.77 17.14 4.33
C GLU A 109 4.26 16.92 4.15
N THR A 110 3.50 17.99 3.97
CA THR A 110 2.06 17.92 3.67
C THR A 110 1.82 18.27 2.20
N ILE A 111 1.09 17.42 1.50
CA ILE A 111 0.75 17.53 0.08
C ILE A 111 -0.76 17.73 -0.05
N PRO A 112 -1.22 18.90 -0.51
CA PRO A 112 -2.64 19.19 -0.67
C PRO A 112 -3.35 18.24 -1.65
N ILE A 113 -4.52 17.74 -1.27
CA ILE A 113 -5.38 16.88 -2.09
C ILE A 113 -6.63 17.64 -2.54
N LEU A 114 -7.05 17.41 -3.80
CA LEU A 114 -8.34 17.88 -4.30
C LEU A 114 -9.50 17.12 -3.61
N LYS A 115 -10.36 17.87 -2.92
CA LYS A 115 -11.54 17.36 -2.21
C LYS A 115 -12.83 17.72 -2.95
N ASP A 116 -12.97 17.24 -4.18
CA ASP A 116 -14.16 17.49 -5.02
C ASP A 116 -15.06 16.25 -5.06
N ALA A 117 -16.18 16.30 -4.32
CA ALA A 117 -17.16 15.22 -4.25
C ALA A 117 -17.87 14.92 -5.58
N LYS A 118 -17.83 15.84 -6.56
CA LYS A 118 -18.41 15.61 -7.89
C LYS A 118 -17.47 14.80 -8.78
N LEU A 119 -16.17 14.92 -8.58
CA LEU A 119 -15.14 14.21 -9.34
C LEU A 119 -14.70 12.92 -8.64
N MET A 120 -14.68 12.93 -7.31
CA MET A 120 -14.25 11.82 -6.46
C MET A 120 -15.43 11.38 -5.60
N TYR A 121 -15.98 10.21 -5.93
CA TYR A 121 -17.05 9.61 -5.14
C TYR A 121 -16.65 8.16 -4.87
N PRO A 122 -15.91 7.88 -3.77
CA PRO A 122 -15.39 6.54 -3.51
C PRO A 122 -16.48 5.57 -3.07
N PHE A 123 -16.16 4.27 -3.06
CA PHE A 123 -17.03 3.28 -2.43
C PHE A 123 -16.97 3.45 -0.91
N THR A 124 -18.14 3.42 -0.27
CA THR A 124 -18.23 3.49 1.19
C THR A 124 -17.81 2.16 1.81
N PRO A 125 -17.20 2.15 3.01
CA PRO A 125 -17.03 0.92 3.80
C PRO A 125 -18.38 0.29 4.17
N TRP A 126 -18.36 -0.92 4.70
CA TRP A 126 -19.56 -1.50 5.31
C TRP A 126 -20.03 -0.64 6.48
N ASN A 127 -21.35 -0.55 6.68
CA ASN A 127 -21.95 0.13 7.82
C ASN A 127 -21.85 -0.75 9.07
N ARG A 128 -20.59 -0.97 9.48
CA ARG A 128 -20.14 -1.72 10.64
C ARG A 128 -19.18 -0.86 11.43
N HIS A 129 -19.41 -0.75 12.72
CA HIS A 129 -18.56 -0.04 13.66
C HIS A 129 -18.33 -0.92 14.88
N LEU A 130 -17.32 -0.58 15.67
CA LEU A 130 -17.13 -1.18 16.98
C LEU A 130 -17.87 -0.33 18.00
N GLN A 131 -18.69 -0.97 18.82
CA GLN A 131 -19.49 -0.33 19.84
C GLN A 131 -19.26 -1.03 21.19
N ARG A 132 -18.84 -0.24 22.17
CA ARG A 132 -18.70 -0.67 23.56
C ARG A 132 -19.14 0.46 24.47
N ASP A 133 -20.15 0.19 25.29
CA ASP A 133 -20.81 1.19 26.13
C ASP A 133 -21.29 2.39 25.28
N GLU A 134 -20.92 3.62 25.64
CA GLU A 134 -21.25 4.85 24.89
C GLU A 134 -20.25 5.17 23.78
N MET A 135 -19.20 4.36 23.60
CA MET A 135 -18.12 4.63 22.65
C MET A 135 -18.33 3.88 21.33
N SER A 136 -18.11 4.59 20.21
CA SER A 136 -18.20 4.04 18.86
C SER A 136 -16.98 4.41 18.03
N MET A 137 -16.51 3.47 17.20
CA MET A 137 -15.42 3.70 16.26
C MET A 137 -15.59 2.94 14.94
N PRO A 138 -15.10 3.47 13.81
CA PRO A 138 -15.15 2.76 12.55
C PRO A 138 -14.31 1.48 12.61
N LEU A 139 -14.88 0.36 12.15
CA LEU A 139 -14.16 -0.92 12.04
C LEU A 139 -13.20 -0.93 10.83
N GLN A 140 -13.62 -0.28 9.74
CA GLN A 140 -12.90 -0.18 8.48
C GLN A 140 -12.64 1.30 8.14
N LEU A 141 -11.40 1.61 7.75
CA LEU A 141 -11.04 2.93 7.26
C LEU A 141 -11.59 3.15 5.83
N PRO A 142 -11.94 4.39 5.46
CA PRO A 142 -12.40 4.69 4.11
C PRO A 142 -11.31 4.45 3.05
N ASP A 143 -11.74 4.31 1.80
CA ASP A 143 -10.82 4.27 0.66
C ASP A 143 -10.03 5.57 0.54
N ARG A 144 -8.76 5.44 0.18
CA ARG A 144 -7.86 6.57 -0.04
C ARG A 144 -8.17 7.26 -1.36
N SER A 145 -8.05 8.59 -1.36
CA SER A 145 -8.01 9.41 -2.57
C SER A 145 -6.65 9.39 -3.26
N TRP A 146 -5.66 8.73 -2.66
CA TRP A 146 -4.27 8.61 -3.12
C TRP A 146 -3.80 7.15 -3.03
N THR A 147 -2.70 6.83 -3.71
CA THR A 147 -2.09 5.49 -3.65
C THR A 147 -0.58 5.59 -3.76
N TYR A 148 0.12 4.59 -3.21
CA TYR A 148 1.58 4.55 -3.20
C TYR A 148 2.10 3.16 -3.53
N ASP A 149 3.20 3.11 -4.28
CA ASP A 149 3.99 1.89 -4.51
C ASP A 149 5.42 2.28 -4.91
N ASP A 150 6.41 1.56 -4.38
CA ASP A 150 7.83 1.67 -4.72
C ASP A 150 8.37 3.11 -4.92
N GLY A 151 8.08 3.99 -3.97
CA GLY A 151 8.55 5.39 -3.98
C GLY A 151 7.73 6.35 -4.82
N ILE A 152 6.71 5.88 -5.53
CA ILE A 152 5.80 6.73 -6.31
C ILE A 152 4.49 6.94 -5.55
N LEU A 153 4.15 8.20 -5.30
CA LEU A 153 2.87 8.64 -4.76
C LEU A 153 1.98 9.17 -5.89
N VAL A 154 0.76 8.64 -6.01
CA VAL A 154 -0.25 9.12 -6.95
C VAL A 154 -1.40 9.78 -6.19
N TYR A 155 -1.72 11.03 -6.51
CA TYR A 155 -2.74 11.81 -5.81
C TYR A 155 -3.41 12.84 -6.74
N PRO A 156 -4.67 13.25 -6.47
CA PRO A 156 -5.33 14.33 -7.18
C PRO A 156 -4.89 15.68 -6.58
N ARG A 157 -4.28 16.51 -7.41
CA ARG A 157 -3.75 17.82 -7.00
C ARG A 157 -4.79 18.92 -7.20
N PRO A 158 -5.02 19.82 -6.22
CA PRO A 158 -5.82 21.02 -6.42
C PRO A 158 -5.21 21.87 -7.53
N SER A 159 -6.04 22.29 -8.50
CA SER A 159 -5.62 23.17 -9.59
C SER A 159 -6.48 24.42 -9.60
N SER A 160 -5.84 25.59 -9.69
CA SER A 160 -6.51 26.88 -9.88
C SER A 160 -7.08 27.04 -11.29
N ASN A 161 -6.53 26.31 -12.27
CA ASN A 161 -6.99 26.32 -13.66
C ASN A 161 -7.70 25.01 -14.01
N PRO A 162 -8.73 25.04 -14.87
CA PRO A 162 -9.38 23.83 -15.36
C PRO A 162 -8.41 23.05 -16.26
N VAL A 163 -7.76 22.04 -15.69
CA VAL A 163 -6.90 21.10 -16.42
C VAL A 163 -7.68 19.80 -16.60
N PRO A 164 -7.64 19.15 -17.78
CA PRO A 164 -8.39 17.91 -18.02
C PRO A 164 -7.95 16.74 -17.14
N SER A 165 -6.70 16.75 -16.66
CA SER A 165 -6.18 15.76 -15.70
C SER A 165 -5.73 16.44 -14.41
N ILE A 166 -6.24 15.93 -13.29
CA ILE A 166 -5.93 16.41 -11.95
C ILE A 166 -4.91 15.52 -11.22
N PHE A 167 -4.61 14.33 -11.76
CA PHE A 167 -3.77 13.35 -11.07
C PHE A 167 -2.28 13.56 -11.36
N LYS A 168 -1.49 13.52 -10.31
CA LYS A 168 -0.02 13.61 -10.34
C LYS A 168 0.59 12.32 -9.84
N ALA A 169 1.72 11.93 -10.43
CA ALA A 169 2.63 10.92 -9.92
C ALA A 169 3.91 11.64 -9.44
N LEU A 170 4.17 11.58 -8.13
CA LEU A 170 5.33 12.17 -7.47
C LEU A 170 6.32 11.07 -7.11
N ASP A 171 7.57 11.21 -7.53
CA ASP A 171 8.66 10.40 -7.02
C ASP A 171 9.21 10.99 -5.72
N LEU A 172 9.00 10.29 -4.61
CA LEU A 172 9.39 10.75 -3.28
C LEU A 172 10.90 10.83 -3.08
N PHE A 173 11.71 10.27 -3.98
CA PHE A 173 13.16 10.40 -3.94
C PHE A 173 13.66 11.68 -4.58
N SER A 174 13.24 11.93 -5.81
CA SER A 174 13.70 13.09 -6.59
C SER A 174 12.89 14.35 -6.31
N GLY A 175 11.68 14.20 -5.75
CA GLY A 175 10.71 15.29 -5.62
C GLY A 175 10.09 15.72 -6.95
N LEU A 176 10.34 14.98 -8.04
CA LEU A 176 9.84 15.31 -9.37
C LEU A 176 8.46 14.70 -9.61
N GLU A 177 7.63 15.44 -10.35
CA GLU A 177 6.24 15.08 -10.64
C GLU A 177 5.94 14.97 -12.13
N THR A 178 5.06 14.03 -12.48
CA THR A 178 4.46 13.90 -13.81
C THR A 178 2.94 13.93 -13.73
N THR A 179 2.28 14.55 -14.71
CA THR A 179 0.82 14.49 -14.87
C THR A 179 0.40 13.15 -15.45
N ILE A 180 -0.52 12.45 -14.80
CA ILE A 180 -1.07 11.21 -15.32
C ILE A 180 -2.01 11.54 -16.50
N PRO A 181 -1.88 10.89 -17.67
CA PRO A 181 -2.70 11.19 -18.85
C PRO A 181 -4.12 10.59 -18.75
N PHE A 182 -4.85 10.92 -17.68
CA PHE A 182 -6.23 10.53 -17.43
C PHE A 182 -7.16 11.76 -17.45
N ALA A 183 -7.95 11.88 -18.52
CA ALA A 183 -8.94 12.95 -18.62
C ALA A 183 -10.14 12.65 -17.71
N CYS A 184 -10.46 13.58 -16.80
CA CYS A 184 -11.56 13.45 -15.84
C CYS A 184 -12.91 13.96 -16.37
N THR A 185 -12.94 14.54 -17.57
CA THR A 185 -14.16 15.06 -18.19
C THR A 185 -15.21 13.95 -18.32
N PHE A 186 -16.41 14.19 -17.76
CA PHE A 186 -17.53 13.24 -17.72
C PHE A 186 -17.26 11.94 -16.94
N LYS A 187 -16.23 11.92 -16.08
CA LYS A 187 -15.87 10.76 -15.27
C LYS A 187 -15.93 11.08 -13.79
N ILE A 188 -16.48 10.14 -13.03
CA ILE A 188 -16.48 10.14 -11.57
C ILE A 188 -15.51 9.04 -11.14
N VAL A 189 -14.40 9.44 -10.53
CA VAL A 189 -13.40 8.51 -10.04
C VAL A 189 -13.90 7.88 -8.74
N ARG A 190 -13.82 6.55 -8.72
CA ARG A 190 -14.26 5.70 -7.62
C ARG A 190 -13.09 5.23 -6.75
N ARG A 191 -11.93 4.95 -7.35
CA ARG A 191 -10.76 4.45 -6.61
C ARG A 191 -9.46 4.60 -7.41
N LEU A 192 -8.34 4.76 -6.70
CA LEU A 192 -6.99 4.68 -7.23
C LEU A 192 -6.23 3.52 -6.58
N ARG A 193 -5.49 2.75 -7.36
CA ARG A 193 -4.57 1.72 -6.83
C ARG A 193 -3.31 1.67 -7.68
N LEU A 194 -2.15 1.76 -7.05
CA LEU A 194 -0.85 1.53 -7.67
C LEU A 194 -0.23 0.30 -7.02
N CYS A 195 0.21 -0.66 -7.82
CA CYS A 195 0.87 -1.87 -7.36
C CYS A 195 1.67 -2.50 -8.49
N HIS A 196 2.90 -2.92 -8.22
CA HIS A 196 3.85 -3.48 -9.19
C HIS A 196 3.96 -2.63 -10.47
N SER A 197 4.15 -1.31 -10.31
CA SER A 197 4.25 -0.35 -11.42
C SER A 197 3.00 -0.25 -12.32
N VAL A 198 1.86 -0.82 -11.92
CA VAL A 198 0.58 -0.67 -12.63
C VAL A 198 -0.34 0.20 -11.80
N LEU A 199 -0.72 1.36 -12.34
CA LEU A 199 -1.74 2.24 -11.77
C LEU A 199 -3.08 1.88 -12.38
N ILE A 200 -4.09 1.60 -11.56
CA ILE A 200 -5.47 1.43 -11.97
C ILE A 200 -6.32 2.55 -11.39
N ILE A 201 -7.05 3.23 -12.27
CA ILE A 201 -8.07 4.22 -11.92
C ILE A 201 -9.43 3.59 -12.21
N GLU A 202 -10.22 3.35 -11.18
CA GLU A 202 -11.61 2.88 -11.28
C GLU A 202 -12.52 4.09 -11.36
N TRP A 203 -13.43 4.10 -12.33
CA TRP A 203 -14.29 5.26 -12.57
C TRP A 203 -15.64 4.85 -13.15
N ALA A 204 -16.62 5.74 -13.00
CA ALA A 204 -17.94 5.64 -13.57
C ALA A 204 -18.24 6.84 -14.47
N GLU A 205 -19.10 6.66 -15.46
CA GLU A 205 -19.60 7.78 -16.24
C GLU A 205 -20.44 8.72 -15.37
N ALA A 206 -20.25 10.03 -15.54
CA ALA A 206 -21.04 11.02 -14.83
C ALA A 206 -22.52 10.99 -15.27
N GLU A 207 -22.76 10.73 -16.56
CA GLU A 207 -24.10 10.55 -17.09
C GLU A 207 -24.60 9.13 -16.84
N GLY A 208 -25.86 9.03 -16.44
CA GLY A 208 -26.52 7.76 -16.22
C GLY A 208 -26.84 7.06 -17.54
N SER A 209 -26.72 5.72 -17.55
CA SER A 209 -26.91 4.90 -18.75
C SER A 209 -28.34 4.38 -18.91
N HIS A 210 -28.96 3.90 -17.84
CA HIS A 210 -30.35 3.42 -17.82
C HIS A 210 -30.90 3.39 -16.39
N PRO A 211 -32.22 3.57 -16.18
CA PRO A 211 -32.82 3.46 -14.86
C PRO A 211 -32.76 2.03 -14.33
N LEU A 212 -32.50 1.87 -13.03
CA LEU A 212 -32.61 0.60 -12.30
C LEU A 212 -33.98 0.46 -11.63
N ASN A 213 -34.52 1.57 -11.14
CA ASN A 213 -35.85 1.75 -10.58
C ASN A 213 -36.22 3.24 -10.69
N ASP A 214 -37.30 3.68 -10.04
CA ASP A 214 -37.76 5.08 -10.10
C ASP A 214 -36.80 6.09 -9.44
N LEU A 215 -35.85 5.62 -8.61
CA LEU A 215 -34.93 6.44 -7.81
C LEU A 215 -33.47 6.34 -8.27
N ASP A 216 -33.06 5.18 -8.79
CA ASP A 216 -31.68 4.83 -9.08
C ASP A 216 -31.42 4.75 -10.58
N ILE A 217 -30.29 5.31 -11.01
CA ILE A 217 -29.79 5.22 -12.39
C ILE A 217 -28.46 4.48 -12.40
N ALA A 218 -28.29 3.51 -13.29
CA ALA A 218 -27.04 2.79 -13.46
C ALA A 218 -26.03 3.61 -14.28
N HIS A 219 -24.81 3.72 -13.77
CA HIS A 219 -23.68 4.33 -14.47
C HIS A 219 -22.72 3.24 -14.94
N ARG A 220 -22.22 3.31 -16.17
CA ARG A 220 -21.23 2.33 -16.64
C ARG A 220 -19.92 2.52 -15.87
N HIS A 221 -19.36 1.41 -15.40
CA HIS A 221 -18.13 1.40 -14.60
C HIS A 221 -16.98 0.78 -15.40
N PHE A 222 -15.83 1.42 -15.34
CA PHE A 222 -14.61 1.04 -16.04
C PHE A 222 -13.41 1.07 -15.10
N ALA A 223 -12.35 0.38 -15.51
CA ALA A 223 -11.02 0.55 -14.97
C ALA A 223 -10.08 0.93 -16.12
N THR A 224 -9.23 1.93 -15.86
CA THR A 224 -8.17 2.36 -16.78
C THR A 224 -6.82 2.08 -16.12
N ALA A 225 -5.98 1.31 -16.79
CA ALA A 225 -4.64 0.96 -16.33
C ALA A 225 -3.57 1.82 -17.04
N PHE A 226 -2.56 2.23 -16.27
CA PHE A 226 -1.32 2.86 -16.74
C PHE A 226 -0.12 2.09 -16.21
N THR A 227 0.96 2.05 -16.97
CA THR A 227 2.27 1.64 -16.47
C THR A 227 2.98 2.87 -15.94
N VAL A 228 3.53 2.79 -14.74
CA VAL A 228 4.23 3.88 -14.05
C VAL A 228 5.66 3.42 -13.76
N HIS A 229 6.63 4.04 -14.41
CA HIS A 229 8.05 3.75 -14.22
C HIS A 229 8.72 4.87 -13.45
N ARG A 230 9.40 4.47 -12.38
CA ARG A 230 10.35 5.34 -11.69
C ARG A 230 11.66 5.37 -12.46
N THR A 231 12.26 6.55 -12.55
CA THR A 231 13.50 6.80 -13.29
C THR A 231 14.66 7.20 -12.38
N SER A 232 14.39 7.47 -11.10
CA SER A 232 15.42 7.75 -10.10
C SER A 232 15.90 6.47 -9.39
N SER A 233 17.13 6.50 -8.90
CA SER A 233 17.71 5.47 -8.02
C SER A 233 18.14 6.12 -6.70
N PRO A 234 17.98 5.43 -5.56
CA PRO A 234 18.51 5.90 -4.28
C PRO A 234 20.05 6.00 -4.25
N LEU A 235 20.76 5.37 -5.21
CA LEU A 235 22.21 5.43 -5.30
C LEU A 235 22.72 6.58 -6.17
N ILE A 236 21.87 7.18 -7.03
CA ILE A 236 22.29 8.22 -7.99
C ILE A 236 21.36 9.43 -7.88
N SER A 237 21.88 10.52 -7.30
CA SER A 237 21.10 11.75 -7.07
C SER A 237 21.07 12.72 -8.28
N THR A 238 21.92 12.55 -9.29
CA THR A 238 22.25 13.63 -10.24
C THR A 238 21.54 13.56 -11.59
N SER A 239 20.78 12.50 -11.90
CA SER A 239 20.14 12.31 -13.22
C SER A 239 18.67 11.87 -13.14
N SER A 240 17.90 12.34 -12.17
CA SER A 240 16.49 11.97 -12.09
C SER A 240 15.66 12.74 -13.13
N SER A 241 15.02 12.02 -14.05
CA SER A 241 13.84 12.53 -14.77
C SER A 241 12.59 12.35 -13.91
N PRO A 242 11.47 13.02 -14.20
CA PRO A 242 10.22 12.73 -13.51
C PRO A 242 9.69 11.33 -13.91
N PRO A 243 8.75 10.74 -13.14
CA PRO A 243 8.19 9.42 -13.45
C PRO A 243 7.58 9.34 -14.85
N GLU A 244 7.76 8.23 -15.54
CA GLU A 244 7.13 8.00 -16.83
C GLU A 244 5.79 7.28 -16.65
N VAL A 245 4.72 7.82 -17.25
CA VAL A 245 3.37 7.25 -17.16
C VAL A 245 2.82 6.97 -18.56
N THR A 246 2.55 5.71 -18.85
CA THR A 246 2.05 5.27 -20.16
C THR A 246 0.71 4.56 -20.05
N PHE A 247 -0.23 4.86 -20.95
CA PHE A 247 -1.52 4.16 -20.98
C PHE A 247 -1.32 2.67 -21.32
N ARG A 248 -2.00 1.79 -20.59
CA ARG A 248 -1.91 0.33 -20.77
C ARG A 248 -3.17 -0.28 -21.35
N SER A 249 -4.31 -0.11 -20.69
CA SER A 249 -5.59 -0.72 -21.08
C SER A 249 -6.78 -0.02 -20.44
N GLU A 250 -7.98 -0.21 -21.01
CA GLU A 250 -9.24 0.12 -20.37
C GLU A 250 -10.25 -1.01 -20.58
N TRP A 251 -11.03 -1.35 -19.55
CA TRP A 251 -12.06 -2.39 -19.64
C TRP A 251 -13.26 -2.06 -18.76
N LYS A 252 -14.40 -2.65 -19.11
CA LYS A 252 -15.64 -2.54 -18.33
C LYS A 252 -15.55 -3.49 -17.12
N ILE A 253 -15.71 -2.96 -15.91
CA ILE A 253 -15.62 -3.75 -14.67
C ILE A 253 -16.97 -4.25 -14.16
N HIS A 254 -18.07 -3.65 -14.62
CA HIS A 254 -19.43 -4.09 -14.29
C HIS A 254 -20.33 -4.13 -15.52
N TYR A 255 -21.00 -5.25 -15.76
CA TYR A 255 -21.75 -5.50 -17.01
C TYR A 255 -22.90 -4.50 -17.26
N LEU A 256 -23.72 -4.23 -16.24
CA LEU A 256 -24.84 -3.27 -16.33
C LEU A 256 -24.48 -1.88 -15.77
N GLY A 257 -23.31 -1.71 -15.18
CA GLY A 257 -23.05 -0.53 -14.36
C GLY A 257 -23.71 -0.60 -12.98
N LEU A 258 -23.43 0.39 -12.14
CA LEU A 258 -23.90 0.49 -10.76
C LEU A 258 -24.39 1.93 -10.52
N PRO A 259 -25.34 2.15 -9.62
CA PRO A 259 -25.72 3.51 -9.27
C PRO A 259 -24.67 4.14 -8.35
N LEU A 260 -24.64 5.46 -8.33
CA LEU A 260 -23.75 6.23 -7.47
C LEU A 260 -24.41 6.40 -6.11
N THR A 261 -24.55 5.31 -5.37
CA THR A 261 -25.13 5.28 -4.02
C THR A 261 -24.14 4.72 -3.02
N PRO A 262 -24.32 4.99 -1.71
CA PRO A 262 -23.51 4.37 -0.66
C PRO A 262 -23.94 2.93 -0.34
N SER A 263 -24.80 2.29 -1.15
CA SER A 263 -25.39 0.98 -0.87
C SER A 263 -24.67 -0.16 -1.59
N ASP A 264 -24.23 0.05 -2.84
CA ASP A 264 -23.39 -0.93 -3.55
C ASP A 264 -21.95 -0.89 -3.02
N ARG A 265 -21.33 -2.06 -2.89
CA ARG A 265 -19.90 -2.17 -2.55
C ARG A 265 -19.11 -2.78 -3.69
N LEU A 266 -17.92 -2.23 -3.88
CA LEU A 266 -16.89 -2.80 -4.73
C LEU A 266 -15.58 -2.86 -3.95
N VAL A 267 -15.01 -4.05 -3.82
CA VAL A 267 -13.68 -4.26 -3.23
C VAL A 267 -12.79 -4.80 -4.34
N SER A 268 -11.63 -4.19 -4.54
CA SER A 268 -10.75 -4.53 -5.67
C SER A 268 -9.30 -4.62 -5.24
N THR A 269 -8.49 -5.32 -6.02
CA THR A 269 -7.03 -5.39 -5.87
C THR A 269 -6.39 -5.78 -7.20
N HIS A 270 -5.08 -5.59 -7.33
CA HIS A 270 -4.35 -6.01 -8.51
C HIS A 270 -2.88 -6.26 -8.20
N ASN A 271 -2.23 -6.97 -9.12
CA ASN A 271 -0.78 -7.03 -9.23
C ASN A 271 -0.39 -6.72 -10.69
N ALA A 272 0.86 -6.98 -11.07
CA ALA A 272 1.33 -6.72 -12.43
C ALA A 272 0.55 -7.48 -13.54
N THR A 273 -0.10 -8.59 -13.19
CA THR A 273 -0.65 -9.56 -14.15
C THR A 273 -2.16 -9.77 -14.03
N HIS A 274 -2.77 -9.41 -12.90
CA HIS A 274 -4.16 -9.69 -12.63
C HIS A 274 -4.85 -8.52 -11.91
N TYR A 275 -6.13 -8.33 -12.21
CA TYR A 275 -7.04 -7.43 -11.50
C TYR A 275 -8.21 -8.26 -10.97
N ALA A 276 -8.54 -8.13 -9.68
CA ALA A 276 -9.66 -8.80 -9.06
C ALA A 276 -10.64 -7.79 -8.48
N LEU A 277 -11.93 -8.12 -8.54
CA LEU A 277 -13.02 -7.28 -8.04
C LEU A 277 -14.14 -8.14 -7.46
N TYR A 278 -14.50 -7.84 -6.23
CA TYR A 278 -15.68 -8.33 -5.54
C TYR A 278 -16.76 -7.24 -5.58
N ALA A 279 -17.95 -7.57 -6.06
CA ALA A 279 -19.10 -6.68 -6.00
C ALA A 279 -20.21 -7.26 -5.12
N HIS A 280 -20.80 -6.41 -4.30
CA HIS A 280 -22.00 -6.68 -3.52
C HIS A 280 -23.04 -5.61 -3.85
N GLN A 281 -24.19 -6.07 -4.30
CA GLN A 281 -25.31 -5.21 -4.65
C GLN A 281 -26.49 -5.61 -3.78
N PRO A 282 -26.99 -4.70 -2.93
CA PRO A 282 -28.16 -4.99 -2.11
C PRO A 282 -29.38 -5.21 -3.00
N THR A 283 -30.36 -5.88 -2.42
CA THR A 283 -31.64 -6.13 -3.08
C THR A 283 -32.35 -4.82 -3.37
N ARG A 284 -32.75 -4.66 -4.62
CA ARG A 284 -33.56 -3.51 -5.08
C ARG A 284 -35.03 -3.89 -5.27
N SER A 285 -35.39 -5.12 -4.93
CA SER A 285 -36.79 -5.54 -4.90
C SER A 285 -37.51 -4.74 -3.81
N PRO A 286 -38.61 -4.04 -4.13
CA PRO A 286 -39.40 -3.32 -3.13
C PRO A 286 -40.02 -4.25 -2.08
N TRP A 287 -40.04 -5.56 -2.33
CA TRP A 287 -40.57 -6.58 -1.44
C TRP A 287 -39.53 -7.15 -0.47
N GLY A 288 -38.24 -6.85 -0.67
CA GLY A 288 -37.16 -7.23 0.25
C GLY A 288 -36.89 -8.74 0.38
N GLU A 289 -37.49 -9.57 -0.48
CA GLU A 289 -37.40 -11.03 -0.38
C GLU A 289 -36.11 -11.62 -0.96
N ASP A 290 -35.43 -10.89 -1.85
CA ASP A 290 -34.22 -11.40 -2.48
C ASP A 290 -32.99 -11.17 -1.61
N THR A 291 -32.04 -12.10 -1.68
CA THR A 291 -30.69 -11.91 -1.11
C THR A 291 -29.82 -11.03 -2.02
N PRO A 292 -28.80 -10.34 -1.47
CA PRO A 292 -27.87 -9.53 -2.27
C PRO A 292 -27.24 -10.29 -3.46
N LEU A 293 -27.03 -9.56 -4.55
CA LEU A 293 -26.30 -10.05 -5.72
C LEU A 293 -24.81 -9.83 -5.52
N GLU A 294 -24.05 -10.91 -5.55
CA GLU A 294 -22.63 -10.94 -5.24
C GLU A 294 -21.85 -11.60 -6.37
N ARG A 295 -20.67 -11.08 -6.66
CA ARG A 295 -19.79 -11.62 -7.69
C ARG A 295 -18.33 -11.35 -7.40
N LEU A 296 -17.48 -12.32 -7.74
CA LEU A 296 -16.04 -12.15 -7.79
C LEU A 296 -15.57 -12.36 -9.22
N VAL A 297 -14.87 -11.38 -9.79
CA VAL A 297 -14.36 -11.46 -11.16
C VAL A 297 -12.87 -11.14 -11.15
N VAL A 298 -12.07 -11.93 -11.88
CA VAL A 298 -10.64 -11.70 -12.05
C VAL A 298 -10.33 -11.61 -13.54
N TRP A 299 -9.58 -10.58 -13.92
CA TRP A 299 -9.08 -10.32 -15.26
C TRP A 299 -7.57 -10.55 -15.30
N SER A 300 -7.09 -11.12 -16.40
CA SER A 300 -5.67 -11.08 -16.76
C SER A 300 -5.34 -9.74 -17.42
N LEU A 301 -4.25 -9.11 -16.99
CA LEU A 301 -3.69 -7.85 -17.50
C LEU A 301 -2.44 -8.07 -18.38
N GLY A 302 -2.19 -9.32 -18.78
CA GLY A 302 -0.93 -9.73 -19.41
C GLY A 302 -0.66 -9.11 -20.78
N ARG A 303 -1.68 -8.60 -21.46
CA ARG A 303 -1.56 -8.00 -22.79
C ARG A 303 -2.21 -6.60 -22.78
N PRO A 304 -1.42 -5.53 -23.04
CA PRO A 304 -1.95 -4.18 -23.20
C PRO A 304 -2.88 -4.07 -24.41
N SER A 305 -3.79 -3.09 -24.38
CA SER A 305 -4.71 -2.81 -25.47
C SER A 305 -5.00 -1.33 -25.53
N SER A 306 -4.86 -0.73 -26.72
CA SER A 306 -5.21 0.66 -26.97
C SER A 306 -6.71 0.90 -27.07
N TYR A 307 -7.51 -0.17 -27.20
CA TYR A 307 -8.95 -0.08 -27.30
C TYR A 307 -9.56 0.44 -25.99
N ARG A 308 -10.52 1.38 -26.12
CA ARG A 308 -11.19 2.04 -25.01
C ARG A 308 -12.69 1.83 -25.12
N PRO A 309 -13.27 0.87 -24.39
CA PRO A 309 -14.70 0.57 -24.48
C PRO A 309 -15.59 1.74 -24.03
N SER A 310 -15.07 2.69 -23.26
CA SER A 310 -15.82 3.91 -22.93
C SER A 310 -16.13 4.78 -24.16
N LEU A 311 -15.25 4.76 -25.17
CA LEU A 311 -15.38 5.54 -26.40
C LEU A 311 -16.15 4.81 -27.51
N ASP A 312 -16.52 3.55 -27.29
CA ASP A 312 -17.23 2.71 -28.25
C ASP A 312 -18.33 1.89 -27.55
N PRO A 313 -19.44 2.53 -27.13
CA PRO A 313 -20.53 1.86 -26.43
C PRO A 313 -21.12 0.65 -27.16
N SER A 314 -21.11 0.66 -28.50
CA SER A 314 -21.63 -0.41 -29.36
C SER A 314 -20.63 -1.56 -29.57
N SER A 315 -19.39 -1.42 -29.09
CA SER A 315 -18.29 -2.35 -29.36
C SER A 315 -17.99 -2.55 -30.86
N SER A 316 -18.40 -1.59 -31.70
CA SER A 316 -18.29 -1.66 -33.16
C SER A 316 -16.86 -1.61 -33.69
N ARG A 317 -15.94 -1.06 -32.90
CA ARG A 317 -14.52 -0.89 -33.22
C ARG A 317 -13.61 -1.79 -32.40
N LYS A 318 -14.19 -2.78 -31.70
CA LYS A 318 -13.44 -3.71 -30.88
C LYS A 318 -12.55 -4.57 -31.78
N PRO A 319 -11.22 -4.61 -31.54
CA PRO A 319 -10.32 -5.50 -32.28
C PRO A 319 -10.68 -6.97 -32.06
N ASP A 320 -10.46 -7.81 -33.07
CA ASP A 320 -10.59 -9.26 -32.96
C ASP A 320 -9.31 -9.94 -33.51
N PRO A 321 -8.52 -10.64 -32.66
CA PRO A 321 -8.70 -10.79 -31.21
C PRO A 321 -8.42 -9.49 -30.45
N ASP A 322 -9.19 -9.20 -29.40
CA ASP A 322 -8.88 -8.11 -28.48
C ASP A 322 -7.73 -8.54 -27.56
N PRO A 323 -6.55 -7.92 -27.66
CA PRO A 323 -5.44 -8.25 -26.78
C PRO A 323 -5.66 -7.77 -25.36
N GLY A 324 -6.72 -7.01 -25.06
CA GLY A 324 -6.92 -6.38 -23.76
C GLY A 324 -7.25 -7.33 -22.60
N PRO A 325 -7.58 -6.75 -21.44
CA PRO A 325 -7.88 -7.52 -20.24
C PRO A 325 -9.00 -8.54 -20.44
N ALA A 326 -8.71 -9.80 -20.12
CA ALA A 326 -9.62 -10.92 -20.32
C ALA A 326 -10.04 -11.55 -19.00
N VAL A 327 -11.33 -11.87 -18.86
CA VAL A 327 -11.86 -12.52 -17.66
C VAL A 327 -11.37 -13.96 -17.58
N ILE A 328 -10.67 -14.31 -16.49
CA ILE A 328 -10.19 -15.67 -16.22
C ILE A 328 -10.99 -16.36 -15.10
N LEU A 329 -11.61 -15.59 -14.21
CA LEU A 329 -12.44 -16.08 -13.11
C LEU A 329 -13.69 -15.23 -13.00
N ARG A 330 -14.84 -15.88 -12.77
CA ARG A 330 -16.16 -15.29 -12.56
C ARG A 330 -16.97 -16.21 -11.66
N LEU A 331 -17.16 -15.80 -10.42
CA LEU A 331 -17.97 -16.49 -9.42
C LEU A 331 -19.24 -15.68 -9.18
N THR A 332 -20.37 -16.37 -9.12
CA THR A 332 -21.70 -15.85 -8.80
C THR A 332 -22.13 -16.27 -7.39
N ASN A 333 -23.31 -15.88 -6.92
CA ASN A 333 -23.83 -16.25 -5.59
C ASN A 333 -23.63 -17.73 -5.24
N GLY A 334 -24.04 -18.65 -6.13
CA GLY A 334 -23.92 -20.09 -5.88
C GLY A 334 -22.47 -20.57 -5.76
N ASP A 335 -21.57 -20.00 -6.56
CA ASP A 335 -20.14 -20.29 -6.46
C ASP A 335 -19.56 -19.74 -5.14
N LEU A 336 -19.90 -18.50 -4.78
CA LEU A 336 -19.44 -17.85 -3.54
C LEU A 336 -19.95 -18.60 -2.29
N ASP A 337 -21.18 -19.13 -2.34
CA ASP A 337 -21.72 -20.04 -1.32
C ASP A 337 -20.93 -21.35 -1.27
N HIS A 338 -20.60 -21.95 -2.43
CA HIS A 338 -19.78 -23.18 -2.49
C HIS A 338 -18.39 -22.98 -1.86
N TRP A 339 -17.76 -21.82 -2.06
CA TRP A 339 -16.49 -21.48 -1.43
C TRP A 339 -16.64 -20.95 0.01
N HIS A 340 -17.87 -20.81 0.52
CA HIS A 340 -18.26 -20.14 1.77
C HIS A 340 -17.59 -18.78 2.01
N VAL A 341 -17.58 -17.94 0.98
CA VAL A 341 -17.09 -16.55 1.06
C VAL A 341 -18.17 -15.53 0.71
N ARG A 342 -19.42 -15.98 0.62
CA ARG A 342 -20.57 -15.12 0.36
C ARG A 342 -20.89 -14.26 1.59
N GLN A 343 -21.10 -12.96 1.39
CA GLN A 343 -21.21 -11.97 2.46
C GLN A 343 -22.66 -11.74 2.90
N ARG A 344 -23.64 -11.84 1.98
CA ARG A 344 -25.08 -11.64 2.26
C ARG A 344 -25.33 -10.29 2.95
N ASP A 345 -26.26 -10.22 3.89
CA ASP A 345 -26.68 -8.98 4.56
C ASP A 345 -25.78 -8.60 5.75
N THR A 346 -24.93 -9.52 6.22
CA THR A 346 -24.00 -9.32 7.35
C THR A 346 -22.53 -9.47 6.88
N PRO A 347 -22.04 -8.54 6.03
CA PRO A 347 -20.74 -8.66 5.38
C PRO A 347 -19.57 -8.58 6.38
N ARG A 348 -18.59 -9.46 6.18
CA ARG A 348 -17.34 -9.54 6.95
C ARG A 348 -16.09 -9.17 6.15
N LEU A 349 -16.20 -9.10 4.83
CA LEU A 349 -15.10 -8.83 3.90
C LEU A 349 -14.46 -7.46 4.16
N MET A 350 -13.19 -7.43 4.52
CA MET A 350 -12.42 -6.20 4.71
C MET A 350 -11.61 -5.83 3.47
N SER A 351 -10.99 -6.82 2.84
CA SER A 351 -10.09 -6.64 1.69
C SER A 351 -10.01 -7.90 0.85
N ILE A 352 -9.51 -7.73 -0.38
CA ILE A 352 -9.09 -8.85 -1.22
C ILE A 352 -7.62 -8.67 -1.62
N ALA A 353 -6.93 -9.78 -1.87
CA ALA A 353 -5.53 -9.79 -2.27
C ALA A 353 -5.27 -10.87 -3.33
N LEU A 354 -4.21 -10.69 -4.12
CA LEU A 354 -3.81 -11.63 -5.18
C LEU A 354 -2.39 -12.09 -4.92
N ASP A 355 -2.18 -13.40 -4.81
CA ASP A 355 -0.86 -13.99 -4.61
C ASP A 355 -0.84 -15.46 -5.05
N ALA A 356 0.32 -15.94 -5.53
CA ALA A 356 0.58 -17.34 -5.87
C ALA A 356 -0.54 -18.05 -6.67
N GLY A 357 -1.16 -17.36 -7.64
CA GLY A 357 -2.24 -17.94 -8.47
C GLY A 357 -3.58 -18.10 -7.75
N HIS A 358 -3.78 -17.41 -6.64
CA HIS A 358 -5.01 -17.38 -5.85
C HIS A 358 -5.52 -15.95 -5.67
N VAL A 359 -6.83 -15.84 -5.47
CA VAL A 359 -7.47 -14.65 -4.92
C VAL A 359 -7.87 -14.94 -3.47
N PHE A 360 -7.45 -14.08 -2.56
CA PHE A 360 -7.71 -14.19 -1.13
C PHE A 360 -8.76 -13.18 -0.70
N LEU A 361 -9.75 -13.64 0.05
CA LEU A 361 -10.77 -12.82 0.70
C LEU A 361 -10.43 -12.75 2.18
N GLN A 362 -10.18 -11.54 2.68
CA GLN A 362 -9.81 -11.29 4.07
C GLN A 362 -11.02 -10.74 4.81
N GLU A 363 -11.47 -11.48 5.81
CA GLU A 363 -12.70 -11.23 6.55
C GLU A 363 -12.38 -10.94 8.02
N GLU A 364 -13.20 -10.09 8.63
CA GLU A 364 -13.10 -9.74 10.03
C GLU A 364 -14.47 -9.64 10.68
N ASP A 365 -14.59 -10.26 11.86
CA ASP A 365 -15.77 -10.16 12.70
C ASP A 365 -15.39 -9.98 14.17
N HIS A 366 -16.19 -9.21 14.90
CA HIS A 366 -15.82 -8.73 16.22
C HIS A 366 -16.99 -8.81 17.21
N LEU A 367 -16.70 -9.13 18.47
CA LEU A 367 -17.73 -9.24 19.53
C LEU A 367 -18.47 -7.91 19.81
N TRP A 368 -17.75 -6.80 19.73
CA TRP A 368 -18.26 -5.41 19.74
C TRP A 368 -18.76 -4.89 18.39
N THR A 369 -18.92 -5.70 17.32
CA THR A 369 -19.44 -5.15 16.05
C THR A 369 -20.91 -4.72 16.21
N GLY A 370 -21.22 -3.48 15.81
CA GLY A 370 -22.56 -2.91 15.74
C GLY A 370 -22.83 -2.18 14.42
N GLY A 371 -24.11 -1.86 14.18
CA GLY A 371 -24.59 -1.16 12.98
C GLY A 371 -25.46 -2.02 12.06
N PRO A 372 -26.13 -1.41 11.06
CA PRO A 372 -27.15 -2.08 10.25
C PRO A 372 -26.67 -3.29 9.43
N GLN A 373 -25.37 -3.38 9.17
CA GLN A 373 -24.76 -4.49 8.41
C GLN A 373 -23.95 -5.44 9.31
N SER A 374 -24.28 -5.46 10.60
CA SER A 374 -23.66 -6.34 11.60
C SER A 374 -24.56 -7.51 11.92
N SER A 375 -23.96 -8.62 12.34
CA SER A 375 -24.71 -9.79 12.82
C SER A 375 -25.48 -9.45 14.10
N GLU A 376 -26.76 -9.86 14.18
CA GLU A 376 -27.55 -9.79 15.43
C GLU A 376 -26.97 -10.69 16.53
N THR A 377 -26.24 -11.73 16.12
CA THR A 377 -25.50 -12.63 17.00
C THR A 377 -24.00 -12.44 16.74
N PRO A 378 -23.35 -11.43 17.35
CA PRO A 378 -21.91 -11.23 17.18
C PRO A 378 -21.12 -12.43 17.72
N PRO A 379 -19.91 -12.69 17.19
CA PRO A 379 -19.09 -13.80 17.66
C PRO A 379 -18.64 -13.57 19.12
N ALA A 380 -18.38 -14.66 19.84
CA ALA A 380 -17.90 -14.59 21.23
C ALA A 380 -16.49 -13.98 21.36
N ARG A 381 -15.71 -14.00 20.27
CA ARG A 381 -14.33 -13.51 20.20
C ARG A 381 -14.10 -12.74 18.91
N HIS A 382 -13.11 -11.86 18.90
CA HIS A 382 -12.66 -11.25 17.65
C HIS A 382 -12.02 -12.31 16.76
N SER A 383 -12.38 -12.33 15.48
CA SER A 383 -11.90 -13.31 14.51
C SER A 383 -11.50 -12.64 13.21
N VAL A 384 -10.37 -13.10 12.68
CA VAL A 384 -9.86 -12.73 11.35
C VAL A 384 -9.64 -13.99 10.53
N ARG A 385 -9.99 -13.95 9.26
CA ARG A 385 -9.91 -15.10 8.35
C ARG A 385 -9.37 -14.66 7.00
N SER A 386 -8.57 -15.51 6.37
CA SER A 386 -8.23 -15.43 4.95
C SER A 386 -8.69 -16.69 4.23
N THR A 387 -9.49 -16.52 3.18
CA THR A 387 -9.95 -17.62 2.33
C THR A 387 -9.41 -17.46 0.92
N GLY A 388 -8.60 -18.41 0.46
CA GLY A 388 -7.98 -18.42 -0.87
C GLY A 388 -8.74 -19.30 -1.86
N ILE A 389 -9.02 -18.74 -3.04
CA ILE A 389 -9.65 -19.44 -4.17
C ILE A 389 -8.64 -19.50 -5.33
N PRO A 390 -8.31 -20.69 -5.85
CA PRO A 390 -7.44 -20.83 -7.01
C PRO A 390 -8.02 -20.14 -8.24
N LEU A 391 -7.19 -19.40 -9.00
CA LEU A 391 -7.62 -18.77 -10.25
C LEU A 391 -8.00 -19.79 -11.32
N SER A 392 -7.46 -21.02 -11.23
CA SER A 392 -7.82 -22.16 -12.08
C SER A 392 -9.20 -22.77 -11.77
N ARG A 393 -9.83 -22.37 -10.64
CA ARG A 393 -11.03 -22.98 -10.03
C ARG A 393 -10.88 -24.46 -9.64
N CYS A 394 -9.73 -25.06 -9.90
CA CYS A 394 -9.46 -26.46 -9.63
C CYS A 394 -8.51 -26.51 -8.43
N GLY A 395 -8.95 -27.12 -7.34
CA GLY A 395 -8.12 -27.32 -6.16
C GLY A 395 -8.88 -27.11 -4.85
N PRO A 396 -8.23 -27.43 -3.71
CA PRO A 396 -8.83 -27.21 -2.41
C PRO A 396 -8.97 -25.71 -2.12
N ARG A 397 -9.96 -25.38 -1.30
CA ARG A 397 -10.07 -24.06 -0.69
C ARG A 397 -8.97 -23.90 0.34
N TRP A 398 -8.22 -22.82 0.26
CA TRP A 398 -7.29 -22.42 1.32
C TRP A 398 -8.05 -21.63 2.38
N VAL A 399 -7.89 -21.97 3.66
CA VAL A 399 -8.46 -21.21 4.78
C VAL A 399 -7.44 -21.13 5.89
N ASP A 400 -7.19 -19.91 6.35
CA ASP A 400 -6.45 -19.63 7.59
C ASP A 400 -7.30 -18.71 8.47
N GLU A 401 -7.46 -19.05 9.74
CA GLU A 401 -8.29 -18.31 10.69
C GLU A 401 -7.56 -18.15 12.03
N CYS A 402 -7.68 -16.96 12.61
CA CYS A 402 -7.18 -16.67 13.94
C CYS A 402 -8.24 -15.93 14.75
N GLY A 403 -8.30 -16.19 16.05
CA GLY A 403 -9.18 -15.50 16.98
C GLY A 403 -8.41 -15.00 18.20
N ALA A 404 -8.85 -13.88 18.77
CA ALA A 404 -8.35 -13.35 20.02
C ALA A 404 -9.48 -13.30 21.04
N GLU A 405 -9.27 -13.94 22.20
CA GLU A 405 -10.18 -13.84 23.33
C GLU A 405 -9.97 -12.50 24.03
N GLY A 406 -11.06 -11.84 24.43
CA GLY A 406 -10.99 -10.50 25.01
C GLY A 406 -10.53 -10.43 26.47
N ASP A 407 -9.91 -11.50 26.97
CA ASP A 407 -9.38 -11.56 28.32
C ASP A 407 -7.93 -11.04 28.33
N ALA A 408 -7.69 -9.97 29.08
CA ALA A 408 -6.43 -9.22 29.10
C ALA A 408 -5.22 -10.09 29.52
N GLU A 409 -5.45 -11.24 30.13
CA GLU A 409 -4.40 -12.15 30.58
C GLU A 409 -4.03 -13.25 29.56
N ARG A 410 -4.79 -13.43 28.45
CA ARG A 410 -4.60 -14.54 27.49
C ARG A 410 -4.88 -14.18 26.02
N SER A 411 -4.37 -13.05 25.54
CA SER A 411 -4.32 -12.73 24.11
C SER A 411 -3.35 -13.66 23.37
N PHE A 412 -3.71 -14.91 23.13
CA PHE A 412 -2.92 -15.84 22.31
C PHE A 412 -3.34 -15.71 20.85
N CYS A 413 -2.73 -14.76 20.13
CA CYS A 413 -2.48 -15.00 18.72
C CYS A 413 -1.25 -15.94 18.63
N PRO A 414 -1.40 -17.23 18.28
CA PRO A 414 -0.26 -18.14 18.16
C PRO A 414 0.73 -17.72 17.06
N ALA A 415 0.31 -16.81 16.17
CA ALA A 415 1.12 -16.24 15.10
C ALA A 415 1.81 -14.90 15.47
N ARG A 416 1.81 -14.49 16.75
CA ARG A 416 2.45 -13.25 17.19
C ARG A 416 3.93 -13.24 16.76
N GLY A 417 4.32 -12.21 16.00
CA GLY A 417 5.70 -12.06 15.51
C GLY A 417 6.06 -12.87 14.26
N ALA A 418 5.12 -13.56 13.61
CA ALA A 418 5.33 -14.08 12.26
C ALA A 418 5.42 -12.90 11.28
N SER A 419 6.61 -12.61 10.76
CA SER A 419 6.89 -11.44 9.91
C SER A 419 6.32 -11.54 8.49
N ASP A 420 5.70 -12.66 8.13
CA ASP A 420 5.28 -12.93 6.76
C ASP A 420 3.81 -12.58 6.60
N ALA A 421 3.55 -11.30 6.32
CA ALA A 421 2.25 -10.79 5.91
C ALA A 421 1.89 -11.32 4.51
N SER A 422 1.69 -12.64 4.38
CA SER A 422 1.19 -13.24 3.15
C SER A 422 -0.34 -13.08 3.08
N PRO A 423 -0.92 -12.76 1.92
CA PRO A 423 -2.37 -12.70 1.71
C PRO A 423 -3.15 -13.93 2.19
N GLY A 424 -2.54 -15.12 2.10
CA GLY A 424 -3.15 -16.37 2.53
C GLY A 424 -3.19 -16.61 4.03
N ARG A 425 -2.50 -15.80 4.84
CA ARG A 425 -2.61 -15.89 6.30
C ARG A 425 -3.71 -14.98 6.80
N ALA A 426 -4.36 -15.40 7.89
CA ALA A 426 -5.28 -14.55 8.61
C ALA A 426 -4.56 -13.25 9.00
N PRO A 427 -5.20 -12.07 8.87
CA PRO A 427 -4.58 -10.78 9.20
C PRO A 427 -4.47 -10.58 10.71
N CYS A 428 -3.71 -11.44 11.39
CA CYS A 428 -3.51 -11.47 12.84
C CYS A 428 -2.95 -10.15 13.40
N TRP A 429 -2.27 -9.36 12.56
CA TRP A 429 -1.83 -8.02 12.93
C TRP A 429 -2.98 -7.14 13.43
N ARG A 430 -4.23 -7.41 13.04
CA ARG A 430 -5.42 -6.70 13.54
C ARG A 430 -5.63 -6.82 15.05
N HIS A 431 -5.14 -7.90 15.69
CA HIS A 431 -5.43 -8.21 17.09
C HIS A 431 -4.25 -8.75 17.89
N GLU A 432 -3.03 -8.57 17.40
CA GLU A 432 -1.82 -9.05 18.08
C GLU A 432 -1.65 -8.45 19.50
N GLU A 433 -2.24 -7.29 19.74
CA GLU A 433 -2.22 -6.53 20.99
C GLU A 433 -3.64 -6.25 21.50
N PHE A 434 -4.59 -7.13 21.21
CA PHE A 434 -5.97 -7.01 21.69
C PHE A 434 -5.99 -6.68 23.21
N PRO A 435 -6.74 -5.64 23.66
CA PRO A 435 -7.84 -4.93 22.98
C PRO A 435 -7.44 -3.73 22.10
N TYR A 436 -6.15 -3.48 21.85
CA TYR A 436 -5.73 -2.50 20.85
C TYR A 436 -5.87 -3.12 19.46
N LEU A 437 -6.62 -2.45 18.60
CA LEU A 437 -6.77 -2.89 17.21
C LEU A 437 -5.80 -2.11 16.34
N THR A 438 -4.95 -2.84 15.63
CA THR A 438 -4.14 -2.26 14.57
C THR A 438 -5.05 -1.94 13.40
N VAL A 439 -5.27 -0.65 13.15
CA VAL A 439 -6.18 -0.16 12.09
C VAL A 439 -5.48 0.03 10.75
N ALA A 440 -4.16 0.19 10.76
CA ALA A 440 -3.34 0.24 9.58
C ALA A 440 -1.92 -0.27 9.90
N GLN A 441 -1.27 -0.90 8.92
CA GLN A 441 0.13 -1.28 9.02
C GLN A 441 0.86 -1.09 7.70
N VAL A 442 2.16 -0.88 7.81
CA VAL A 442 3.12 -0.87 6.70
C VAL A 442 4.26 -1.79 7.10
N VAL A 443 4.65 -2.70 6.20
CA VAL A 443 5.70 -3.67 6.43
C VAL A 443 6.70 -3.61 5.28
N ASP A 444 7.93 -3.19 5.57
CA ASP A 444 9.09 -3.43 4.70
C ASP A 444 9.82 -4.66 5.23
N ALA A 445 9.42 -5.83 4.72
CA ALA A 445 10.01 -7.10 5.12
C ALA A 445 11.50 -7.20 4.77
N ALA A 446 11.94 -6.55 3.69
CA ALA A 446 13.34 -6.56 3.28
C ALA A 446 14.20 -5.77 4.27
N ALA A 447 13.71 -4.63 4.75
CA ALA A 447 14.32 -3.84 5.82
C ALA A 447 14.18 -4.48 7.20
N GLY A 448 13.08 -5.22 7.41
CA GLY A 448 12.65 -5.66 8.72
C GLY A 448 12.01 -4.53 9.54
N THR A 449 11.41 -3.55 8.86
CA THR A 449 10.74 -2.41 9.46
C THR A 449 9.24 -2.58 9.32
N ARG A 450 8.52 -2.28 10.40
CA ARG A 450 7.07 -2.30 10.45
C ARG A 450 6.57 -1.09 11.22
N VAL A 451 5.64 -0.35 10.63
CA VAL A 451 4.96 0.78 11.25
C VAL A 451 3.49 0.45 11.39
N CYS A 452 2.92 0.66 12.57
CA CYS A 452 1.54 0.32 12.89
C CYS A 452 0.81 1.52 13.48
N GLY A 453 -0.40 1.78 12.98
CA GLY A 453 -1.37 2.67 13.59
C GLY A 453 -2.35 1.84 14.41
N ARG A 454 -2.41 2.08 15.72
CA ARG A 454 -3.29 1.38 16.65
C ARG A 454 -4.30 2.32 17.27
N ARG A 455 -5.50 1.78 17.47
CA ARG A 455 -6.58 2.45 18.17
C ARG A 455 -7.32 1.47 19.06
N CYS A 456 -7.65 1.92 20.27
CA CYS A 456 -8.68 1.32 21.11
C CYS A 456 -9.68 2.40 21.52
N PHE A 457 -10.68 2.05 22.32
CA PHE A 457 -11.70 3.02 22.74
C PHE A 457 -11.16 4.21 23.55
N ALA A 458 -9.94 4.12 24.09
CA ALA A 458 -9.35 5.14 24.96
C ALA A 458 -8.02 5.74 24.44
N MET A 459 -7.35 5.12 23.46
CA MET A 459 -6.02 5.52 23.02
C MET A 459 -5.82 5.33 21.52
N GLU A 460 -4.99 6.21 20.96
CA GLU A 460 -4.56 6.26 19.57
C GLU A 460 -3.05 6.41 19.55
N THR A 461 -2.35 5.58 18.79
CA THR A 461 -0.88 5.61 18.76
C THR A 461 -0.32 5.12 17.43
N VAL A 462 0.85 5.64 17.08
CA VAL A 462 1.67 5.15 15.97
C VAL A 462 2.97 4.66 16.54
N SER A 463 3.44 3.50 16.09
CA SER A 463 4.72 2.95 16.53
C SER A 463 5.47 2.29 15.38
N ALA A 464 6.78 2.16 15.55
CA ALA A 464 7.65 1.41 14.66
C ALA A 464 8.29 0.24 15.40
N SER A 465 8.56 -0.83 14.66
CA SER A 465 9.42 -1.93 15.07
C SER A 465 10.38 -2.23 13.93
N GLY A 466 11.68 -2.40 14.22
CA GLY A 466 12.64 -2.80 13.19
C GLY A 466 14.09 -2.34 13.38
N ALA A 467 14.99 -3.31 13.16
CA ALA A 467 16.37 -3.24 12.65
C ALA A 467 17.40 -2.29 13.30
N GLY A 468 17.62 -2.39 14.62
CA GLY A 468 18.95 -2.20 15.21
C GLY A 468 19.65 -3.55 15.37
N GLY A 469 20.93 -3.68 15.01
CA GLY A 469 21.74 -4.91 15.16
C GLY A 469 22.04 -5.32 16.61
N GLY A 470 21.17 -4.95 17.56
CA GLY A 470 21.26 -5.30 18.98
C GLY A 470 20.01 -6.04 19.43
N ASP A 471 20.17 -6.87 20.45
CA ASP A 471 19.29 -7.91 21.00
C ASP A 471 17.91 -7.46 21.55
N GLY A 472 17.31 -6.39 21.00
CA GLY A 472 16.03 -5.85 21.43
C GLY A 472 15.08 -5.65 20.25
N ARG A 473 14.17 -6.59 20.03
CA ARG A 473 12.92 -6.37 19.27
C ARG A 473 11.98 -5.44 20.05
N GLY A 474 12.44 -4.23 20.37
CA GLY A 474 11.66 -3.20 21.03
C GLY A 474 10.78 -2.50 20.01
N GLU A 475 9.49 -2.44 20.29
CA GLU A 475 8.60 -1.52 19.63
C GLU A 475 8.78 -0.13 20.22
N VAL A 476 8.82 0.89 19.37
CA VAL A 476 9.03 2.29 19.77
C VAL A 476 7.84 3.12 19.32
N GLN A 477 7.23 3.80 20.27
CA GLN A 477 6.09 4.68 20.04
C GLN A 477 6.57 6.05 19.55
N PHE A 478 5.91 6.57 18.52
CA PHE A 478 6.08 7.96 18.08
C PHE A 478 5.29 8.91 18.99
N PRO A 479 5.67 10.20 19.05
CA PRO A 479 4.87 11.24 19.69
C PRO A 479 3.39 11.23 19.27
N ASP A 480 2.49 11.59 20.18
CA ASP A 480 1.03 11.51 19.98
C ASP A 480 0.52 12.33 18.79
N ASP A 481 1.22 13.39 18.40
CA ASP A 481 0.89 14.22 17.23
C ASP A 481 1.13 13.49 15.90
N MET A 482 1.98 12.45 15.88
CA MET A 482 2.18 11.59 14.71
C MET A 482 0.87 10.94 14.26
N TRP A 483 0.02 10.52 15.20
CA TRP A 483 -1.30 9.99 14.85
C TRP A 483 -2.12 11.02 14.08
N ARG A 484 -2.20 12.25 14.57
CA ARG A 484 -2.95 13.31 13.89
C ARG A 484 -2.38 13.66 12.53
N ALA A 485 -1.06 13.52 12.36
CA ALA A 485 -0.38 13.82 11.11
C ALA A 485 -0.66 12.78 10.01
N VAL A 486 -0.74 11.48 10.33
CA VAL A 486 -0.81 10.42 9.31
C VAL A 486 -2.01 9.46 9.43
N MET A 487 -2.74 9.46 10.54
CA MET A 487 -3.83 8.51 10.83
C MET A 487 -5.21 9.16 10.98
N SER A 488 -5.33 10.47 10.74
CA SER A 488 -6.62 11.17 10.87
C SER A 488 -7.62 10.79 9.77
N GLY A 489 -7.12 10.32 8.62
CA GLY A 489 -7.92 9.86 7.49
C GLY A 489 -7.74 8.38 7.20
N ALA A 490 -7.40 8.07 5.94
CA ALA A 490 -7.30 6.70 5.46
C ALA A 490 -5.94 6.04 5.78
N ALA A 491 -5.83 4.75 5.45
CA ALA A 491 -4.75 3.85 5.90
C ALA A 491 -3.30 4.27 5.52
N LEU A 492 -2.31 3.60 6.11
CA LEU A 492 -0.87 3.87 5.95
C LEU A 492 -0.24 3.23 4.70
N ALA A 493 0.79 3.87 4.13
CA ALA A 493 1.70 3.29 3.14
C ALA A 493 3.15 3.72 3.41
N GLY A 494 4.12 3.13 2.71
CA GLY A 494 5.53 3.50 2.81
C GLY A 494 6.43 2.31 3.06
N ASP A 495 7.57 2.56 3.70
CA ASP A 495 8.61 1.59 4.03
C ASP A 495 9.58 2.17 5.07
N GLU A 496 10.80 1.63 5.18
CA GLU A 496 11.83 2.13 6.09
C GLU A 496 12.24 3.59 5.88
N ARG A 497 11.98 4.17 4.71
CA ARG A 497 12.41 5.53 4.33
C ARG A 497 11.39 6.59 4.77
N TRP A 498 10.12 6.24 4.71
CA TRP A 498 9.01 7.13 5.03
C TRP A 498 7.71 6.38 5.31
N VAL A 499 6.82 7.06 6.01
CA VAL A 499 5.42 6.66 6.19
C VAL A 499 4.54 7.73 5.58
N ILE A 500 3.51 7.29 4.86
CA ILE A 500 2.55 8.11 4.16
C ILE A 500 1.18 7.84 4.75
N GLY A 501 0.47 8.91 5.07
CA GLY A 501 -0.88 8.85 5.61
C GLY A 501 -1.68 10.10 5.26
N GLU A 502 -2.74 10.35 6.03
CA GLU A 502 -3.64 11.47 5.82
C GLU A 502 -3.82 12.26 7.12
N ASP A 503 -3.69 13.59 7.02
CA ASP A 503 -3.86 14.49 8.16
C ASP A 503 -5.34 14.81 8.45
N GLY A 504 -5.58 15.59 9.51
CA GLY A 504 -6.94 15.99 9.89
C GLY A 504 -7.67 16.87 8.89
N ALA A 505 -6.95 17.44 7.91
CA ALA A 505 -7.54 18.22 6.82
C ALA A 505 -7.88 17.35 5.60
N GLY A 506 -7.47 16.08 5.58
CA GLY A 506 -7.61 15.18 4.45
C GLY A 506 -6.54 15.36 3.38
N ASP A 507 -5.38 15.92 3.72
CA ASP A 507 -4.21 16.07 2.85
C ASP A 507 -3.20 14.92 3.09
N VAL A 508 -2.37 14.61 2.09
CA VAL A 508 -1.36 13.53 2.25
C VAL A 508 -0.23 14.06 3.12
N SER A 509 0.12 13.32 4.16
CA SER A 509 1.31 13.57 4.98
C SER A 509 2.39 12.53 4.67
N VAL A 510 3.60 12.99 4.40
CA VAL A 510 4.79 12.17 4.18
C VAL A 510 5.77 12.43 5.32
N VAL A 511 5.94 11.44 6.18
CA VAL A 511 6.90 11.47 7.30
C VAL A 511 8.17 10.74 6.86
N ARG A 512 9.29 11.45 6.81
CA ARG A 512 10.60 10.89 6.46
C ARG A 512 11.42 10.66 7.72
N PHE A 513 12.01 9.48 7.84
CA PHE A 513 12.90 9.14 8.94
C PHE A 513 14.33 9.60 8.65
#